data_AF-A0A7C2BGN4-F1
#
_entry.id   AF-A0A7C2BGN4-F1
#
_cell.length_a   1.000
_cell.length_b   1.000
_cell.length_c   1.000
_cell.angle_alpha   90.00
_cell.angle_beta   90.00
_cell.angle_gamma   90.00
#
_symmetry.space_group_name_H-M   'P 1'
#
loop_
_entity.id
_entity.type
_entity.pdbx_description
1 polymer ?
#
loop_
_entity_poly.entity_id
_entity_poly.type
_entity_poly.pdbx_seq_one_letter_code
_entity_poly.pdbx_strand_id
1 'polypeptide(L)'
;MQEADVLEVAVQLRDLTLAQLEAVRAGRWEEASEYLQQRGVLLERLQGIDPHQLSPAARDAIAALLDEVQELDRELVTAVEQALKQTRVEQRTLERNDAAARSYRRALGTSDEAGLIDEEA
;
A
#
# COMPACT_ATOMS: atom_id res chain seq x y z
N MET A 1 25.38 -12.00 15.97
CA MET A 1 24.32 -12.61 15.14
C MET A 1 24.98 -13.69 14.30
N GLN A 2 24.42 -14.89 14.25
CA GLN A 2 25.00 -15.99 13.46
C GLN A 2 24.65 -15.80 11.98
N GLU A 3 25.45 -16.36 11.06
CA GLU A 3 25.18 -16.27 9.61
C GLU A 3 23.78 -16.82 9.25
N ALA A 4 23.34 -17.87 9.94
CA ALA A 4 22.01 -18.44 9.79
C ALA A 4 20.90 -17.42 10.12
N ASP A 5 21.07 -16.64 11.18
CA ASP A 5 20.12 -15.60 11.58
C ASP A 5 20.02 -14.50 10.49
N VAL A 6 21.14 -14.16 9.85
CA VAL A 6 21.15 -13.15 8.77
C VAL A 6 20.38 -13.65 7.54
N LEU A 7 20.63 -14.90 7.16
CA LEU A 7 19.94 -15.51 6.04
C LEU A 7 18.43 -15.64 6.33
N GLU A 8 18.06 -15.97 7.57
CA GLU A 8 16.67 -16.02 8.00
C GLU A 8 15.99 -14.65 7.86
N VAL A 9 16.65 -13.56 8.27
CA VAL A 9 16.13 -12.20 8.08
C VAL A 9 15.91 -11.89 6.59
N ALA A 10 16.83 -12.29 5.71
CA ALA A 10 16.67 -12.08 4.26
C ALA A 10 15.50 -12.90 3.67
N VAL A 11 15.31 -14.15 4.11
CA VAL A 11 14.17 -14.99 3.71
C VAL A 11 12.85 -14.37 4.20
N GLN A 12 12.78 -13.97 5.47
CA GLN A 12 11.60 -13.31 6.04
C GLN A 12 11.26 -12.01 5.29
N LEU A 13 12.26 -11.23 4.89
CA LEU A 13 12.05 -10.03 4.08
C LEU A 13 11.41 -10.39 2.73
N ARG A 14 11.89 -11.42 2.06
CA ARG A 14 11.32 -11.89 0.78
C ARG A 14 9.88 -12.36 0.95
N ASP A 15 9.60 -13.18 1.95
CA ASP A 15 8.26 -13.72 2.19
C ASP A 15 7.26 -12.63 2.56
N LEU A 16 7.66 -11.64 3.38
CA LEU A 16 6.82 -10.47 3.68
C LEU A 16 6.58 -9.58 2.45
N THR A 17 7.57 -9.46 1.55
CA THR A 17 7.39 -8.69 0.31
C THR A 17 6.37 -9.38 -0.61
N LEU A 18 6.41 -10.71 -0.70
CA LEU A 18 5.42 -11.50 -1.42
C LEU A 18 4.02 -11.36 -0.80
N ALA A 19 3.90 -11.51 0.52
CA ALA A 19 2.63 -11.36 1.23
C ALA A 19 2.03 -9.96 1.05
N GLN A 20 2.88 -8.92 1.05
CA GLN A 20 2.45 -7.56 0.77
C GLN A 20 1.89 -7.41 -0.65
N LEU A 21 2.58 -7.97 -1.65
CA LEU A 21 2.12 -7.94 -3.04
C LEU A 21 0.77 -8.67 -3.19
N GLU A 22 0.58 -9.81 -2.53
CA GLU A 22 -0.69 -10.54 -2.52
C GLU A 22 -1.81 -9.73 -1.86
N ALA A 23 -1.54 -9.08 -0.73
CA ALA A 23 -2.50 -8.20 -0.06
C ALA A 23 -2.89 -7.00 -0.95
N VAL A 24 -1.94 -6.37 -1.64
CA VAL A 24 -2.19 -5.31 -2.63
C VAL A 24 -3.08 -5.81 -3.76
N ARG A 25 -2.77 -6.97 -4.35
CA ARG A 25 -3.57 -7.57 -5.42
C ARG A 25 -4.99 -7.92 -4.98
N ALA A 26 -5.16 -8.27 -3.71
CA ALA A 26 -6.46 -8.54 -3.10
C ALA A 26 -7.20 -7.27 -2.62
N GLY A 27 -6.60 -6.07 -2.74
CA GLY A 27 -7.17 -4.82 -2.24
C GLY A 27 -7.20 -4.69 -0.70
N ARG A 28 -6.43 -5.52 0.01
CA ARG A 28 -6.30 -5.51 1.48
C ARG A 28 -5.25 -4.48 1.91
N TRP A 29 -5.58 -3.20 1.75
CA TRP A 29 -4.62 -2.09 1.91
C TRP A 29 -4.08 -1.88 3.32
N GLU A 30 -4.88 -2.18 4.34
CA GLU A 30 -4.46 -2.10 5.75
C GLU A 30 -3.39 -3.16 6.05
N GLU A 31 -3.69 -4.42 5.74
CA GLU A 31 -2.76 -5.55 5.87
C GLU A 31 -1.47 -5.33 5.04
N ALA A 32 -1.58 -4.84 3.80
CA ALA A 32 -0.41 -4.48 3.00
C ALA A 32 0.45 -3.40 3.66
N SER A 33 -0.16 -2.47 4.40
CA SER A 33 0.57 -1.41 5.11
C SER A 33 1.27 -1.96 6.36
N GLU A 34 0.66 -2.92 7.05
CA GLU A 34 1.30 -3.63 8.17
C GLU A 34 2.54 -4.40 7.72
N TYR A 35 2.46 -5.11 6.59
CA TYR A 35 3.62 -5.80 6.03
C TYR A 35 4.74 -4.83 5.65
N LEU A 36 4.43 -3.66 5.09
CA LEU A 36 5.43 -2.65 4.78
C LEU A 36 6.21 -2.21 6.03
N GLN A 37 5.53 -2.00 7.15
CA GLN A 37 6.16 -1.65 8.42
C GLN A 37 7.08 -2.76 8.93
N GLN A 38 6.62 -4.01 8.89
CA GLN A 38 7.41 -5.18 9.29
C GLN A 38 8.67 -5.34 8.42
N ARG A 39 8.55 -5.15 7.10
CA ARG A 39 9.69 -5.16 6.16
C ARG A 39 10.71 -4.08 6.48
N GLY A 40 10.27 -2.89 6.85
CA GLY A 40 11.16 -1.79 7.26
C GLY A 40 12.09 -2.19 8.40
N VAL A 41 11.56 -2.86 9.42
CA VAL A 41 12.36 -3.37 10.56
C VAL A 41 13.40 -4.40 10.11
N LEU A 42 13.07 -5.29 9.17
CA LEU A 42 14.02 -6.28 8.66
C LEU A 42 15.12 -5.64 7.80
N LEU A 43 14.77 -4.63 6.99
CA LEU A 43 15.74 -3.87 6.20
C LEU A 43 16.74 -3.12 7.09
N GLU A 44 16.27 -2.46 8.14
CA GLU A 44 17.15 -1.80 9.13
C GLU A 44 18.11 -2.81 9.78
N ARG A 45 17.61 -4.01 10.12
CA ARG A 45 18.46 -5.08 10.66
C ARG A 45 19.53 -5.51 9.67
N LEU A 46 19.18 -5.73 8.39
CA LEU A 46 20.14 -6.11 7.35
C LEU A 46 21.17 -5.01 7.10
N GLN A 47 20.77 -3.74 7.12
CA GLN A 47 21.67 -2.59 6.97
C GLN A 47 22.71 -2.49 8.09
N GLY A 48 22.38 -2.97 9.29
CA GLY A 48 23.30 -3.01 10.43
C GLY A 48 24.37 -4.10 10.36
N ILE A 49 24.35 -4.96 9.35
CA ILE A 49 25.26 -6.11 9.22
C ILE A 49 26.43 -5.73 8.33
N ASP A 50 27.64 -6.00 8.80
CA ASP A 50 28.85 -5.92 7.98
C ASP A 50 28.98 -7.16 7.09
N PRO A 51 28.84 -7.04 5.75
CA PRO A 51 28.89 -8.18 4.84
C PRO A 51 30.26 -8.89 4.84
N HIS A 52 31.33 -8.21 5.24
CA HIS A 52 32.68 -8.80 5.27
C HIS A 52 32.84 -9.86 6.36
N GLN A 53 31.97 -9.85 7.38
CA GLN A 53 31.95 -10.84 8.45
C GLN A 53 31.23 -12.14 8.05
N LEU A 54 30.55 -12.15 6.91
CA LEU A 54 29.85 -13.31 6.38
C LEU A 54 30.75 -14.12 5.44
N SER A 55 30.54 -15.43 5.42
CA SER A 55 31.11 -16.33 4.43
C SER A 55 30.70 -15.93 3.00
N PRO A 56 31.53 -16.21 1.98
CA PRO A 56 31.18 -15.93 0.58
C PRO A 56 29.84 -16.57 0.16
N ALA A 57 29.60 -17.82 0.56
CA ALA A 57 28.36 -18.53 0.25
C ALA A 57 27.12 -17.87 0.88
N ALA A 58 27.21 -17.39 2.13
CA ALA A 58 26.13 -16.67 2.78
C ALA A 58 25.84 -15.34 2.07
N ARG A 59 26.89 -14.58 1.68
CA ARG A 59 26.73 -13.34 0.92
C ARG A 59 26.02 -13.57 -0.41
N ASP A 60 26.41 -14.60 -1.16
CA ASP A 60 25.80 -14.91 -2.46
C ASP A 60 24.32 -15.29 -2.31
N ALA A 61 23.98 -16.08 -1.28
CA ALA A 61 22.61 -16.45 -0.98
C ALA A 61 21.75 -15.24 -0.58
N ILE A 62 22.28 -14.35 0.26
CA ILE A 62 21.59 -13.11 0.65
C ILE A 62 21.40 -12.20 -0.56
N ALA A 63 22.42 -12.05 -1.42
CA ALA A 63 22.32 -11.24 -2.63
C ALA A 63 21.21 -11.74 -3.56
N ALA A 64 21.13 -13.06 -3.79
CA ALA A 64 20.06 -13.64 -4.61
C ALA A 64 18.66 -13.36 -4.02
N LEU A 65 18.49 -13.46 -2.69
CA LEU A 65 17.23 -13.13 -2.03
C LEU A 65 16.88 -11.63 -2.15
N LEU A 66 17.87 -10.74 -2.06
CA LEU A 66 17.65 -9.31 -2.22
C LEU A 66 17.29 -8.94 -3.67
N ASP A 67 17.84 -9.63 -4.65
CA ASP A 67 17.45 -9.49 -6.05
C ASP A 67 15.98 -9.92 -6.26
N GLU A 68 15.56 -11.05 -5.67
CA GLU A 68 14.14 -11.47 -5.66
C GLU A 68 13.23 -10.41 -5.02
N VAL A 69 13.63 -9.84 -3.88
CA VAL A 69 12.89 -8.76 -3.21
C VAL A 69 12.74 -7.53 -4.11
N GLN A 70 13.80 -7.14 -4.83
CA GLN A 70 13.75 -6.00 -5.73
C GLN A 70 12.77 -6.20 -6.90
N GLU A 71 12.71 -7.40 -7.47
CA GLU A 71 11.71 -7.69 -8.51
C GLU A 71 10.28 -7.60 -7.95
N LEU A 72 10.05 -8.19 -6.77
CA LEU A 72 8.75 -8.11 -6.11
C LEU A 72 8.35 -6.67 -5.78
N ASP A 73 9.29 -5.82 -5.36
CA ASP A 73 9.02 -4.41 -5.11
C ASP A 73 8.61 -3.65 -6.38
N ARG A 74 9.21 -3.95 -7.54
CA ARG A 74 8.80 -3.35 -8.82
C ARG A 74 7.38 -3.78 -9.21
N GLU A 75 7.06 -5.06 -9.01
CA GLU A 75 5.70 -5.56 -9.20
C GLU A 75 4.70 -4.87 -8.26
N LEU A 76 5.09 -4.66 -7.00
CA LEU A 76 4.28 -4.02 -5.98
C LEU A 76 3.97 -2.57 -6.34
N VAL A 77 5.00 -1.79 -6.74
CA VAL A 77 4.81 -0.41 -7.22
C VAL A 77 3.84 -0.38 -8.38
N THR A 78 4.03 -1.26 -9.37
CA THR A 78 3.14 -1.36 -10.52
C THR A 78 1.69 -1.64 -10.12
N ALA A 79 1.48 -2.58 -9.19
CA ALA A 79 0.16 -2.95 -8.71
C ALA A 79 -0.53 -1.79 -7.94
N VAL A 80 0.22 -1.09 -7.08
CA VAL A 80 -0.28 0.08 -6.34
C VAL A 80 -0.66 1.22 -7.29
N GLU A 81 0.18 1.52 -8.29
CA GLU A 81 -0.10 2.57 -9.27
C GLU A 81 -1.36 2.26 -10.10
N GLN A 82 -1.53 1.00 -10.50
CA GLN A 82 -2.73 0.54 -11.21
C GLN A 82 -3.98 0.70 -10.34
N ALA A 83 -3.93 0.28 -9.08
CA ALA A 83 -5.03 0.45 -8.14
C ALA A 83 -5.37 1.93 -7.93
N LEU A 84 -4.36 2.79 -7.73
CA LEU A 84 -4.56 4.24 -7.59
C LEU A 84 -5.22 4.85 -8.82
N LYS A 85 -4.80 4.44 -10.03
CA LYS A 85 -5.42 4.88 -11.27
C LYS A 85 -6.90 4.47 -11.33
N GLN A 86 -7.22 3.25 -10.93
CA GLN A 86 -8.60 2.74 -10.91
C GLN A 86 -9.46 3.49 -9.90
N THR A 87 -8.99 3.65 -8.66
CA THR A 87 -9.70 4.39 -7.60
C THR A 87 -9.99 5.84 -8.01
N ARG A 88 -9.06 6.50 -8.73
CA ARG A 88 -9.28 7.86 -9.26
C ARG A 88 -10.34 7.91 -10.37
N VAL A 89 -10.53 6.84 -11.13
CA VAL A 89 -11.63 6.76 -12.11
C VAL A 89 -12.96 6.62 -11.38
N GLU A 90 -13.02 5.76 -10.38
CA GLU A 90 -14.22 5.54 -9.58
C GLU A 90 -14.63 6.78 -8.79
N GLN A 91 -13.67 7.47 -8.16
CA GLN A 91 -13.90 8.74 -7.47
C GLN A 91 -14.57 9.78 -8.38
N ARG A 92 -14.05 9.97 -9.61
CA ARG A 92 -14.63 10.90 -10.58
C ARG A 92 -16.04 10.52 -10.99
N THR A 93 -16.36 9.22 -11.03
CA THR A 93 -17.72 8.75 -11.28
C THR A 93 -18.64 9.10 -10.13
N LEU A 94 -18.20 8.92 -8.88
CA LEU A 94 -18.97 9.31 -7.70
C LEU A 94 -19.24 10.82 -7.65
N GLU A 95 -18.23 11.64 -7.94
CA GLU A 95 -18.36 13.11 -7.98
C GLU A 95 -19.39 13.56 -9.04
N ARG A 96 -19.42 12.92 -10.22
CA ARG A 96 -20.42 13.19 -11.25
C ARG A 96 -21.82 12.78 -10.81
N ASN A 97 -21.96 11.62 -10.18
CA ASN A 97 -23.26 11.15 -9.67
C ASN A 97 -23.82 12.09 -8.61
N ASP A 98 -22.96 12.55 -7.69
CA ASP A 98 -23.33 13.51 -6.65
C ASP A 98 -23.71 14.88 -7.25
N ALA A 99 -22.98 15.36 -8.26
CA ALA A 99 -23.36 16.56 -9.00
C ALA A 99 -24.73 16.43 -9.70
N ALA A 100 -25.00 15.29 -10.32
CA ALA A 100 -26.29 15.00 -10.94
C ALA A 100 -27.42 14.95 -9.90
N ALA A 101 -27.21 14.28 -8.76
CA ALA A 101 -28.17 14.21 -7.66
C ALA A 101 -28.48 15.60 -7.08
N ARG A 102 -27.48 16.47 -6.91
CA ARG A 102 -27.69 17.88 -6.51
C ARG A 102 -28.48 18.67 -7.55
N SER A 103 -28.24 18.44 -8.84
CA SER A 103 -28.99 19.10 -9.91
C SER A 103 -30.46 18.68 -9.89
N TYR A 104 -30.72 17.39 -9.71
CA TYR A 104 -32.07 16.84 -9.65
C TYR A 104 -32.86 17.36 -8.43
N ARG A 105 -32.24 17.40 -7.24
CA ARG A 105 -32.86 18.00 -6.03
C ARG A 105 -33.24 19.47 -6.23
N ARG A 106 -32.35 20.25 -6.86
CA ARG A 106 -32.64 21.65 -7.22
C ARG A 106 -33.82 21.77 -8.17
N ALA A 107 -33.91 20.91 -9.18
CA ALA A 107 -35.00 20.93 -10.16
C ALA A 107 -36.36 20.54 -9.57
N LEU A 108 -36.37 19.66 -8.55
CA LEU A 108 -37.59 19.23 -7.86
C LEU A 108 -38.09 20.21 -6.78
N GLY A 109 -37.37 21.31 -6.53
CA GLY A 109 -37.76 22.29 -5.50
C GLY A 109 -37.65 21.76 -4.07
N THR A 110 -36.97 20.63 -3.85
CA THR A 110 -36.76 20.02 -2.53
C THR A 110 -35.53 20.57 -1.81
N SER A 111 -35.17 21.84 -2.07
CA SER A 111 -34.15 22.51 -1.26
C SER A 111 -34.78 22.77 0.11
N ASP A 112 -34.32 22.07 1.14
CA ASP A 112 -34.58 22.37 2.56
C ASP A 112 -33.92 23.72 2.97
N GLU A 113 -34.18 24.77 2.20
CA GLU A 113 -33.96 26.18 2.52
C GLU A 113 -35.32 26.85 2.80
N ALA A 114 -36.19 26.16 3.53
CA ALA A 114 -37.22 26.77 4.36
C ALA A 114 -36.76 26.73 5.83
N GLY A 115 -35.53 27.19 6.06
CA GLY A 115 -35.11 27.63 7.38
C GLY A 115 -35.82 28.95 7.69
N LEU A 116 -36.78 28.91 8.61
CA LEU A 116 -37.05 29.95 9.61
C LEU A 116 -36.85 31.40 9.14
N ILE A 117 -37.84 32.00 8.48
CA ILE A 117 -38.05 33.44 8.59
C ILE A 117 -39.21 33.63 9.56
N ASP A 118 -38.82 33.88 10.80
CA ASP A 118 -39.61 34.54 11.82
C ASP A 118 -39.72 36.01 11.38
N GLU A 119 -40.90 36.44 10.95
CA GLU A 119 -41.28 37.86 10.95
C GLU A 119 -42.69 37.96 11.54
N GLU A 120 -42.72 38.07 12.88
CA GLU A 120 -43.69 38.89 13.58
C GLU A 120 -43.65 40.33 13.01
N ALA A 121 -44.77 40.78 12.44
CA ALA A 121 -45.26 42.17 12.48
C ALA A 121 -46.71 42.26 11.97
#